data_AF-A0A7L3FVP6-F1
#
_entry.id   AF-A0A7L3FVP6-F1
#
_cell.length_a   1.000
_cell.length_b   1.000
_cell.length_c   1.000
_cell.angle_alpha   90.00
_cell.angle_beta   90.00
_cell.angle_gamma   90.00
#
_symmetry.space_group_name_H-M   'P 1'
#
loop_
_entity.id
_entity.type
_entity.pdbx_description
1 polymer ?
#
loop_
_entity_poly.entity_id
_entity_poly.type
_entity_poly.pdbx_seq_one_letter_code
_entity_poly.pdbx_strand_id
1 'polypeptide(L)'
;DLDVRLGFDLCAQEQDFIRKRKMVVAAALKDILQLQEDLQDDEVPVVAIMTTGGGTRALTAMYAHLLSVQELNVLDCVSYITGLSGTTWTMSNLYEDPDWSQKDLKETLKDTRKHVLKNKFFTCFAPDRLKYYLKELCQRQHEGHQLCFTDLWGLIIENMLHEKEDPHKLTDQQRAINQGQNPLPIYLSLNVKDKISDQDFREWVEFTPYEVGFPKYGAFIRAEDFGSEFFMGRLMKKIPESRICFLQGIWSSVFSLNLMDAWYISVQSEDFWHKWTQDK
;
A
#
# COMPACT_ATOMS: atom_id res chain seq x y z
N ASP A 1 29.37 0.16 8.74
CA ASP A 1 27.98 0.49 9.11
C ASP A 1 27.05 -0.68 8.79
N LEU A 2 25.85 -0.70 9.39
CA LEU A 2 24.82 -1.70 9.15
C LEU A 2 23.91 -1.21 8.02
N ASP A 3 23.40 -2.15 7.21
CA ASP A 3 22.37 -1.87 6.19
C ASP A 3 20.96 -1.85 6.82
N VAL A 4 20.82 -2.41 8.03
CA VAL A 4 19.64 -2.29 8.87
C VAL A 4 19.82 -1.12 9.84
N ARG A 5 18.92 -0.15 9.80
CA ARG A 5 18.81 0.93 10.77
C ARG A 5 18.27 0.38 12.08
N LEU A 6 18.98 0.63 13.17
CA LEU A 6 18.55 0.30 14.53
C LEU A 6 18.28 1.58 15.33
N GLY A 7 17.03 1.80 15.71
CA GLY A 7 16.57 2.96 16.46
C GLY A 7 15.05 3.06 16.51
N PHE A 8 14.52 3.64 17.58
CA PHE A 8 13.07 3.84 17.77
C PHE A 8 12.58 5.21 17.27
N ASP A 9 13.51 6.11 16.92
CA ASP A 9 13.19 7.40 16.33
C ASP A 9 12.93 7.29 14.81
N LEU A 10 12.31 8.32 14.25
CA LEU A 10 12.09 8.48 12.81
C LEU A 10 13.42 8.50 12.04
N CYS A 11 13.44 7.95 10.84
CA CYS A 11 14.59 8.09 9.94
C CYS A 11 14.82 9.56 9.54
N ALA A 12 16.05 9.87 9.10
CA ALA A 12 16.41 11.23 8.72
C ALA A 12 15.56 11.78 7.57
N GLN A 13 15.15 10.92 6.63
CA GLN A 13 14.28 11.28 5.51
C GLN A 13 12.89 11.69 5.97
N GLU A 14 12.31 10.97 6.94
CA GLU A 14 11.01 11.33 7.50
C GLU A 14 11.07 12.58 8.37
N GLN A 15 12.15 12.78 9.13
CA GLN A 15 12.39 14.03 9.86
C GLN A 15 12.50 15.23 8.90
N ASP A 16 13.08 15.03 7.72
CA ASP A 16 13.12 16.08 6.69
C ASP A 16 11.76 16.32 6.04
N PHE A 17 11.04 15.24 5.74
CA PHE A 17 9.66 15.30 5.26
C PHE A 17 8.77 16.11 6.21
N ILE A 18 8.78 15.81 7.51
CA ILE A 18 7.84 16.44 8.44
C ILE A 18 8.13 17.93 8.60
N ARG A 19 9.40 18.36 8.56
CA ARG A 19 9.75 19.79 8.54
C ARG A 19 9.15 20.50 7.33
N LYS A 20 9.29 19.92 6.13
CA LYS A 20 8.71 20.49 4.90
C LYS A 20 7.18 20.48 4.94
N ARG A 21 6.59 19.36 5.35
CA ARG A 21 5.13 19.20 5.41
C ARG A 21 4.50 20.16 6.41
N LYS A 22 5.12 20.41 7.56
CA LYS A 22 4.64 21.38 8.55
C LYS A 22 4.48 22.79 7.96
N MET A 23 5.32 23.20 7.01
CA MET A 23 5.15 24.49 6.34
C MET A 23 3.85 24.56 5.53
N VAL A 24 3.51 23.47 4.83
CA VAL A 24 2.25 23.35 4.08
C VAL A 24 1.05 23.31 5.04
N VAL A 25 1.15 22.51 6.10
CA VAL A 25 0.09 22.37 7.12
C VAL A 25 -0.15 23.70 7.84
N ALA A 26 0.90 24.44 8.19
CA ALA A 26 0.78 25.75 8.85
C ALA A 26 -0.01 26.74 8.01
N ALA A 27 0.31 26.84 6.71
CA ALA A 27 -0.39 27.71 5.77
C ALA A 27 -1.86 27.30 5.64
N ALA A 28 -2.13 26.01 5.44
CA ALA A 28 -3.49 25.50 5.30
C ALA A 28 -4.34 25.71 6.57
N LEU A 29 -3.77 25.47 7.76
CA LEU A 29 -4.47 25.68 9.03
C LEU A 29 -4.78 27.15 9.29
N LYS A 30 -3.84 28.05 8.96
CA LYS A 30 -4.07 29.50 9.05
C LYS A 30 -5.28 29.91 8.21
N ASP A 31 -5.33 29.44 6.97
CA ASP A 31 -6.41 29.76 6.05
C ASP A 31 -7.76 29.16 6.48
N ILE A 32 -7.79 27.89 6.90
CA ILE A 32 -9.05 27.23 7.30
C ILE A 32 -9.61 27.80 8.60
N LEU A 33 -8.75 28.01 9.60
CA LEU A 33 -9.16 28.49 10.92
C LEU A 33 -9.21 30.01 11.01
N GLN A 34 -8.83 30.72 9.93
CA GLN A 34 -8.79 32.19 9.85
C GLN A 34 -7.94 32.79 10.98
N LEU A 35 -6.76 32.21 11.20
CA LEU A 35 -5.84 32.65 12.25
C LEU A 35 -5.25 34.02 11.90
N GLN A 36 -5.08 34.88 12.92
CA GLN A 36 -4.52 36.22 12.72
C GLN A 36 -3.01 36.19 12.49
N GLU A 37 -2.31 35.26 13.14
CA GLU A 37 -0.85 35.13 13.10
C GLU A 37 -0.44 33.82 12.41
N ASP A 38 0.80 33.77 11.93
CA ASP A 38 1.40 32.55 11.40
C ASP A 38 1.77 31.59 12.53
N LEU A 39 1.50 30.30 12.34
CA LEU A 39 1.86 29.25 13.29
C LEU A 39 3.39 29.04 13.32
N GLN A 40 3.97 28.96 14.52
CA GLN A 40 5.35 28.52 14.73
C GLN A 40 5.47 26.99 14.57
N ASP A 41 6.68 26.46 14.33
CA ASP A 41 6.88 25.02 14.06
C ASP A 41 6.32 24.11 15.16
N ASP A 42 6.45 24.50 16.42
CA ASP A 42 5.95 23.74 17.58
C ASP A 42 4.44 23.86 17.80
N GLU A 43 3.79 24.82 17.14
CA GLU A 43 2.33 25.03 17.18
C GLU A 43 1.59 24.26 16.08
N VAL A 44 2.30 23.80 15.03
CA VAL A 44 1.70 23.05 13.92
C VAL A 44 1.36 21.62 14.37
N PRO A 45 0.07 21.24 14.47
CA PRO A 45 -0.32 19.89 14.85
C PRO A 45 0.01 18.89 13.74
N VAL A 46 0.43 17.70 14.15
CA VAL A 46 0.58 16.56 13.25
C VAL A 46 -0.77 15.86 13.13
N VAL A 47 -1.35 15.90 11.93
CA VAL A 47 -2.67 15.30 11.65
C VAL A 47 -2.49 14.06 10.77
N ALA A 48 -3.18 12.98 11.12
CA ALA A 48 -3.16 11.74 10.35
C ALA A 48 -4.56 11.34 9.90
N ILE A 49 -4.69 10.94 8.63
CA ILE A 49 -5.84 10.18 8.15
C ILE A 49 -5.56 8.69 8.39
N MET A 50 -6.43 8.04 9.15
CA MET A 50 -6.37 6.59 9.38
C MET A 50 -7.51 5.89 8.65
N THR A 51 -7.16 4.86 7.87
CA THR A 51 -8.13 4.09 7.09
C THR A 51 -8.16 2.63 7.49
N THR A 52 -9.21 1.91 7.07
CA THR A 52 -9.39 0.49 7.37
C THR A 52 -9.56 -0.32 6.09
N GLY A 53 -9.33 -1.63 6.18
CA GLY A 53 -9.47 -2.55 5.07
C GLY A 53 -10.90 -2.80 4.61
N GLY A 54 -11.03 -3.56 3.52
CA GLY A 54 -12.34 -3.93 2.97
C GLY A 54 -12.40 -4.02 1.44
N GLY A 55 -11.29 -4.34 0.79
CA GLY A 55 -11.21 -4.49 -0.68
C GLY A 55 -11.75 -3.29 -1.43
N THR A 56 -12.50 -3.52 -2.51
CA THR A 56 -13.04 -2.47 -3.39
C THR A 56 -13.97 -1.49 -2.67
N ARG A 57 -14.66 -1.92 -1.59
CA ARG A 57 -15.48 -1.02 -0.75
C ARG A 57 -14.60 0.02 -0.07
N ALA A 58 -13.51 -0.42 0.54
CA ALA A 58 -12.55 0.48 1.20
C ALA A 58 -11.87 1.40 0.18
N LEU A 59 -11.47 0.86 -0.98
CA LEU A 59 -10.92 1.64 -2.09
C LEU A 59 -11.86 2.78 -2.50
N THR A 60 -13.13 2.45 -2.76
CA THR A 60 -14.11 3.43 -3.25
C THR A 60 -14.45 4.48 -2.18
N ALA A 61 -14.64 4.03 -0.94
CA ALA A 61 -14.91 4.93 0.19
C ALA A 61 -13.73 5.90 0.43
N MET A 62 -12.49 5.41 0.33
CA MET A 62 -11.31 6.25 0.51
C MET A 62 -11.23 7.37 -0.52
N TYR A 63 -11.47 7.10 -1.81
CA TYR A 63 -11.50 8.17 -2.82
C TYR A 63 -12.58 9.21 -2.51
N ALA A 64 -13.78 8.78 -2.11
CA ALA A 64 -14.86 9.69 -1.75
C ALA A 64 -14.48 10.56 -0.54
N HIS A 65 -13.89 9.98 0.50
CA HIS A 65 -13.44 10.72 1.68
C HIS A 65 -12.33 11.71 1.36
N LEU A 66 -11.31 11.31 0.59
CA LEU A 66 -10.23 12.21 0.18
C LEU A 66 -10.75 13.36 -0.68
N LEU A 67 -11.69 13.08 -1.60
CA LEU A 67 -12.35 14.13 -2.37
C LEU A 67 -13.10 15.12 -1.46
N SER A 68 -13.88 14.63 -0.49
CA SER A 68 -14.58 15.52 0.45
C SER A 68 -13.60 16.35 1.29
N VAL A 69 -12.52 15.75 1.77
CA VAL A 69 -11.48 16.45 2.54
C VAL A 69 -10.77 17.50 1.68
N GLN A 70 -10.55 17.23 0.39
CA GLN A 70 -10.02 18.20 -0.57
C GLN A 70 -11.00 19.35 -0.82
N GLU A 71 -12.29 19.07 -1.03
CA GLU A 71 -13.33 20.10 -1.24
C GLU A 71 -13.54 21.01 -0.02
N LEU A 72 -13.24 20.50 1.18
CA LEU A 72 -13.23 21.28 2.42
C LEU A 72 -11.92 22.05 2.64
N ASN A 73 -10.96 21.95 1.71
CA ASN A 73 -9.59 22.48 1.80
C ASN A 73 -8.78 21.96 3.00
N VAL A 74 -9.19 20.83 3.60
CA VAL A 74 -8.55 20.26 4.80
C VAL A 74 -7.39 19.31 4.44
N LEU A 75 -7.29 18.86 3.19
CA LEU A 75 -6.30 17.85 2.79
C LEU A 75 -4.85 18.30 3.04
N ASP A 76 -4.56 19.59 2.84
CA ASP A 76 -3.23 20.15 3.08
C ASP A 76 -2.86 20.24 4.57
N CYS A 77 -3.83 20.13 5.48
CA CYS A 77 -3.58 20.04 6.91
C CYS A 77 -3.08 18.65 7.35
N VAL A 78 -3.15 17.63 6.48
CA VAL A 78 -2.82 16.24 6.82
C VAL A 78 -1.33 15.99 6.66
N SER A 79 -0.66 15.51 7.70
CA SER A 79 0.77 15.14 7.67
C SER A 79 0.99 13.69 7.21
N TYR A 80 0.13 12.77 7.66
CA TYR A 80 0.26 11.33 7.40
C TYR A 80 -1.04 10.73 6.89
N ILE A 81 -0.93 9.71 6.05
CA ILE A 81 -2.07 8.86 5.66
C ILE A 81 -1.70 7.40 5.81
N THR A 82 -2.51 6.67 6.57
CA THR A 82 -2.24 5.25 6.88
C THR A 82 -3.28 4.35 6.22
N GLY A 83 -2.83 3.21 5.71
CA GLY A 83 -3.71 2.26 5.03
C GLY A 83 -3.31 0.79 5.18
N LEU A 84 -4.32 -0.06 5.06
CA LEU A 84 -4.19 -1.51 5.12
C LEU A 84 -5.25 -2.14 4.20
N SER A 85 -4.92 -3.27 3.57
CA SER A 85 -5.81 -3.96 2.64
C SER A 85 -6.34 -3.01 1.54
N GLY A 86 -7.65 -2.99 1.25
CA GLY A 86 -8.21 -2.26 0.12
C GLY A 86 -7.88 -0.76 0.03
N THR A 87 -7.59 -0.07 1.12
CA THR A 87 -7.17 1.34 1.05
C THR A 87 -5.75 1.52 0.52
N THR A 88 -4.90 0.49 0.63
CA THR A 88 -3.56 0.56 0.03
C THR A 88 -3.61 0.63 -1.48
N TRP A 89 -4.66 0.11 -2.11
CA TRP A 89 -4.88 0.20 -3.56
C TRP A 89 -5.17 1.64 -4.00
N THR A 90 -5.99 2.36 -3.25
CA THR A 90 -6.23 3.80 -3.46
C THR A 90 -4.96 4.61 -3.26
N MET A 91 -4.25 4.35 -2.16
CA MET A 91 -3.00 5.04 -1.85
C MET A 91 -1.94 4.78 -2.93
N SER A 92 -1.65 3.53 -3.29
CA SER A 92 -0.64 3.25 -4.30
C SER A 92 -0.95 3.92 -5.64
N ASN A 93 -2.22 3.92 -6.08
CA ASN A 93 -2.63 4.54 -7.34
C ASN A 93 -2.53 6.08 -7.28
N LEU A 94 -2.91 6.71 -6.17
CA LEU A 94 -2.77 8.16 -6.00
C LEU A 94 -1.30 8.60 -6.02
N TYR A 95 -0.43 7.86 -5.35
CA TYR A 95 0.97 8.22 -5.19
C TYR A 95 1.86 7.92 -6.42
N GLU A 96 1.27 7.39 -7.51
CA GLU A 96 1.91 7.39 -8.84
C GLU A 96 2.07 8.82 -9.37
N ASP A 97 1.18 9.72 -8.98
CA ASP A 97 1.20 11.13 -9.36
C ASP A 97 1.86 11.97 -8.25
N PRO A 98 3.02 12.62 -8.52
CA PRO A 98 3.72 13.44 -7.54
C PRO A 98 2.91 14.61 -6.94
N ASP A 99 1.85 15.03 -7.62
CA ASP A 99 1.05 16.21 -7.27
C ASP A 99 -0.43 15.84 -7.00
N TRP A 100 -0.73 14.59 -6.68
CA TRP A 100 -2.10 14.08 -6.63
C TRP A 100 -3.04 14.88 -5.72
N SER A 101 -2.57 15.35 -4.55
CA SER A 101 -3.41 16.11 -3.62
C SER A 101 -3.73 17.53 -4.09
N GLN A 102 -2.94 18.04 -5.04
CA GLN A 102 -3.07 19.38 -5.62
C GLN A 102 -3.90 19.37 -6.92
N LYS A 103 -4.22 18.19 -7.44
CA LYS A 103 -5.06 17.99 -8.64
C LYS A 103 -6.49 17.68 -8.24
N ASP A 104 -7.45 17.97 -9.12
CA ASP A 104 -8.86 17.65 -8.89
C ASP A 104 -9.07 16.13 -8.79
N LEU A 105 -9.34 15.64 -7.57
CA LEU A 105 -9.56 14.22 -7.31
C LEU A 105 -10.82 13.67 -8.01
N LYS A 106 -11.72 14.53 -8.51
CA LYS A 106 -12.88 14.09 -9.30
C LYS A 106 -12.46 13.38 -10.57
N GLU A 107 -11.40 13.82 -11.23
CA GLU A 107 -10.91 13.17 -12.46
C GLU A 107 -10.32 11.79 -12.15
N THR A 108 -9.52 11.68 -11.09
CA THR A 108 -8.98 10.40 -10.62
C THR A 108 -10.09 9.43 -10.19
N LEU A 109 -11.13 9.93 -9.52
CA LEU A 109 -12.29 9.14 -9.14
C LEU A 109 -13.08 8.66 -10.37
N LYS A 110 -13.27 9.52 -11.39
CA LYS A 110 -13.93 9.13 -12.64
C LYS A 110 -13.17 8.00 -13.34
N ASP A 111 -11.85 8.07 -13.38
CA ASP A 111 -11.04 7.04 -14.01
C ASP A 111 -11.06 5.72 -13.22
N THR A 112 -10.88 5.81 -11.91
CA THR A 112 -10.99 4.65 -11.00
C THR A 112 -12.35 3.96 -11.13
N ARG A 113 -13.44 4.75 -11.23
CA ARG A 113 -14.80 4.22 -11.39
C ARG A 113 -14.93 3.36 -12.65
N LYS A 114 -14.28 3.72 -13.76
CA LYS A 114 -14.29 2.89 -14.98
C LYS A 114 -13.69 1.52 -14.73
N HIS A 115 -12.53 1.48 -14.06
CA HIS A 115 -11.85 0.24 -13.72
C HIS A 115 -12.69 -0.61 -12.77
N VAL A 116 -13.26 -0.01 -11.71
CA VAL A 116 -14.11 -0.72 -10.72
C VAL A 116 -15.35 -1.35 -11.37
N LEU A 117 -16.02 -0.66 -12.30
CA LEU A 117 -17.26 -1.14 -12.93
C LEU A 117 -17.06 -2.25 -13.98
N LYS A 118 -15.83 -2.48 -14.46
CA LYS A 118 -15.56 -3.54 -15.45
C LYS A 118 -15.75 -4.94 -14.87
N ASN A 119 -16.18 -5.87 -15.72
CA ASN A 119 -16.29 -7.28 -15.36
C ASN A 119 -14.90 -7.89 -15.17
N LYS A 120 -14.56 -8.18 -13.91
CA LYS A 120 -13.24 -8.68 -13.51
C LYS A 120 -12.95 -10.09 -13.99
N PHE A 121 -13.98 -10.91 -14.22
CA PHE A 121 -13.80 -12.26 -14.73
C PHE A 121 -13.14 -12.23 -16.11
N PHE A 122 -13.70 -11.45 -17.04
CA PHE A 122 -13.16 -11.33 -18.39
C PHE A 122 -11.82 -10.59 -18.43
N THR A 123 -11.64 -9.56 -17.61
CA THR A 123 -10.38 -8.80 -17.65
C THR A 123 -9.22 -9.54 -17.01
N CYS A 124 -9.42 -10.27 -15.91
CA CYS A 124 -8.34 -10.90 -15.15
C CYS A 124 -8.06 -12.35 -15.56
N PHE A 125 -9.06 -13.08 -16.07
CA PHE A 125 -8.90 -14.51 -16.37
C PHE A 125 -8.93 -14.84 -17.87
N ALA A 126 -8.75 -13.83 -18.73
CA ALA A 126 -8.52 -14.07 -20.16
C ALA A 126 -7.24 -14.92 -20.38
N PRO A 127 -7.19 -15.83 -21.35
CA PRO A 127 -6.04 -16.71 -21.57
C PRO A 127 -4.70 -15.98 -21.73
N ASP A 128 -4.69 -14.83 -22.42
CA ASP A 128 -3.47 -14.05 -22.61
C ASP A 128 -3.01 -13.36 -21.31
N ARG A 129 -3.94 -13.04 -20.40
CA ARG A 129 -3.63 -12.51 -19.08
C ARG A 129 -3.05 -13.57 -18.16
N LEU A 130 -3.60 -14.79 -18.20
CA LEU A 130 -3.04 -15.92 -17.46
C LEU A 130 -1.61 -16.27 -17.92
N LYS A 131 -1.34 -16.21 -19.24
CA LYS A 131 0.02 -16.36 -19.79
C LYS A 131 0.95 -15.24 -19.31
N TYR A 132 0.47 -14.00 -19.29
CA TYR A 132 1.21 -12.87 -18.75
C TYR A 132 1.58 -13.10 -17.28
N TYR A 133 0.63 -13.50 -16.43
CA TYR A 133 0.91 -13.77 -15.02
C TYR A 133 1.96 -14.86 -14.84
N LEU A 134 1.86 -15.97 -15.57
CA LEU A 134 2.85 -17.03 -15.52
C LEU A 134 4.24 -16.52 -15.90
N LYS A 135 4.33 -15.70 -16.96
CA LYS A 135 5.60 -15.09 -17.39
C LYS A 135 6.20 -14.21 -16.29
N GLU A 136 5.40 -13.35 -15.68
CA GLU A 136 5.84 -12.46 -14.60
C GLU A 136 6.28 -13.23 -13.36
N LEU A 137 5.55 -14.27 -12.96
CA LEU A 137 5.93 -15.14 -11.84
C LEU A 137 7.24 -15.87 -12.12
N CYS A 138 7.41 -16.41 -13.33
CA CYS A 138 8.68 -17.01 -13.75
C CYS A 138 9.82 -16.00 -13.67
N GLN A 139 9.64 -14.78 -14.21
CA GLN A 139 10.66 -13.73 -14.17
C GLN A 139 11.04 -13.36 -12.73
N ARG A 140 10.04 -13.16 -11.87
CA ARG A 140 10.23 -12.87 -10.44
C ARG A 140 11.02 -13.97 -9.71
N GLN A 141 10.77 -15.24 -10.04
CA GLN A 141 11.55 -16.35 -9.51
C GLN A 141 13.01 -16.33 -9.99
N HIS A 142 13.25 -15.99 -11.26
CA HIS A 142 14.62 -15.85 -11.81
C HIS A 142 15.39 -14.69 -11.17
N GLU A 143 14.70 -13.60 -10.79
CA GLU A 143 15.27 -12.48 -10.04
C GLU A 143 15.64 -12.84 -8.59
N GLY A 144 15.21 -14.02 -8.11
CA GLY A 144 15.58 -14.58 -6.82
C GLY A 144 14.52 -14.45 -5.74
N HIS A 145 13.33 -13.92 -6.06
CA HIS A 145 12.22 -13.85 -5.12
C HIS A 145 11.64 -15.25 -4.84
N GLN A 146 11.18 -15.46 -3.61
CA GLN A 146 10.37 -16.62 -3.27
C GLN A 146 8.93 -16.37 -3.72
N LEU A 147 8.37 -17.30 -4.48
CA LEU A 147 7.00 -17.20 -4.96
C LEU A 147 6.01 -17.72 -3.92
N CYS A 148 4.89 -17.01 -3.80
CA CYS A 148 3.73 -17.40 -3.02
C CYS A 148 2.43 -16.92 -3.70
N PHE A 149 1.28 -17.33 -3.17
CA PHE A 149 0.01 -17.00 -3.80
C PHE A 149 -0.29 -15.49 -3.81
N THR A 150 0.29 -14.72 -2.88
CA THR A 150 0.14 -13.26 -2.88
C THR A 150 0.81 -12.60 -4.07
N ASP A 151 1.81 -13.24 -4.71
CA ASP A 151 2.41 -12.71 -5.94
C ASP A 151 1.42 -12.77 -7.11
N LEU A 152 0.73 -13.90 -7.28
CA LEU A 152 -0.34 -14.01 -8.28
C LEU A 152 -1.48 -13.03 -7.97
N TRP A 153 -1.86 -12.91 -6.70
CA TRP A 153 -2.88 -11.95 -6.28
C TRP A 153 -2.47 -10.50 -6.59
N GLY A 154 -1.22 -10.13 -6.36
CA GLY A 154 -0.67 -8.81 -6.74
C GLY A 154 -0.83 -8.51 -8.23
N LEU A 155 -0.52 -9.47 -9.11
CA LEU A 155 -0.70 -9.33 -10.56
C LEU A 155 -2.18 -9.25 -10.98
N ILE A 156 -3.07 -9.92 -10.24
CA ILE A 156 -4.52 -9.79 -10.44
C ILE A 156 -4.97 -8.37 -10.05
N ILE A 157 -4.54 -7.84 -8.90
CA ILE A 157 -4.86 -6.47 -8.47
C ILE A 157 -4.36 -5.46 -9.49
N GLU A 158 -3.12 -5.57 -9.95
CA GLU A 158 -2.56 -4.71 -10.99
C GLU A 158 -3.47 -4.67 -12.22
N ASN A 159 -3.92 -5.84 -12.68
CA ASN A 159 -4.81 -5.89 -13.82
C ASN A 159 -6.23 -5.36 -13.50
N MET A 160 -6.70 -5.46 -12.25
CA MET A 160 -7.96 -4.85 -11.82
C MET A 160 -7.91 -3.33 -11.83
N LEU A 161 -6.74 -2.74 -11.52
CA LEU A 161 -6.55 -1.29 -11.36
C LEU A 161 -6.07 -0.60 -12.64
N HIS A 162 -5.17 -1.23 -13.40
CA HIS A 162 -4.47 -0.60 -14.52
C HIS A 162 -4.69 -1.29 -15.88
N GLU A 163 -5.08 -2.58 -15.90
CA GLU A 163 -5.23 -3.41 -17.11
C GLU A 163 -3.97 -3.53 -17.98
N LYS A 164 -2.83 -3.08 -17.46
CA LYS A 164 -1.50 -3.14 -18.09
C LYS A 164 -0.47 -3.33 -16.99
N GLU A 165 0.75 -3.66 -17.39
CA GLU A 165 1.88 -3.66 -16.49
C GLU A 165 2.08 -2.27 -15.88
N ASP A 166 2.17 -2.23 -14.57
CA ASP A 166 2.54 -1.06 -13.79
C ASP A 166 3.96 -1.26 -13.22
N PRO A 167 4.97 -0.53 -13.72
CA PRO A 167 6.36 -0.69 -13.29
C PRO A 167 6.69 0.07 -11.99
N HIS A 168 5.74 0.82 -11.42
CA HIS A 168 5.99 1.64 -10.24
C HIS A 168 6.38 0.80 -9.01
N LYS A 169 7.20 1.39 -8.15
CA LYS A 169 7.68 0.80 -6.91
C LYS A 169 7.35 1.70 -5.71
N LEU A 170 7.61 1.20 -4.50
CA LEU A 170 7.36 1.97 -3.29
C LEU A 170 8.29 3.18 -3.20
N THR A 171 9.56 3.02 -3.58
CA THR A 171 10.51 4.15 -3.60
C THR A 171 10.17 5.23 -4.61
N ASP A 172 9.47 4.90 -5.71
CA ASP A 172 9.05 5.89 -6.72
C ASP A 172 8.10 6.95 -6.13
N GLN A 173 7.38 6.61 -5.05
CA GLN A 173 6.49 7.52 -4.32
C GLN A 173 7.24 8.59 -3.53
N GLN A 174 8.56 8.48 -3.34
CA GLN A 174 9.37 9.56 -2.74
C GLN A 174 9.21 10.86 -3.52
N ARG A 175 8.97 10.79 -4.84
CA ARG A 175 8.69 11.96 -5.69
C ARG A 175 7.43 12.72 -5.26
N ALA A 176 6.45 12.03 -4.70
CA ALA A 176 5.20 12.61 -4.22
C ALA A 176 5.31 13.24 -2.82
N ILE A 177 6.44 13.09 -2.13
CA ILE A 177 6.59 13.57 -0.74
C ILE A 177 7.86 14.40 -0.52
N ASN A 178 8.77 14.47 -1.49
CA ASN A 178 10.06 15.13 -1.35
C ASN A 178 9.99 16.64 -1.08
N GLN A 179 8.88 17.31 -1.41
CA GLN A 179 8.60 18.71 -1.09
C GLN A 179 7.57 18.88 0.04
N GLY A 180 7.10 17.79 0.65
CA GLY A 180 5.99 17.83 1.62
C GLY A 180 4.65 18.18 0.96
N GLN A 181 4.52 18.03 -0.36
CA GLN A 181 3.33 18.43 -1.11
C GLN A 181 2.13 17.48 -0.93
N ASN A 182 2.38 16.21 -0.60
CA ASN A 182 1.36 15.26 -0.18
C ASN A 182 1.65 14.76 1.24
N PRO A 183 0.65 14.22 1.96
CA PRO A 183 0.88 13.49 3.21
C PRO A 183 1.85 12.31 3.02
N LEU A 184 2.57 11.87 4.05
CA LEU A 184 3.39 10.66 3.95
C LEU A 184 2.48 9.42 3.95
N PRO A 185 2.60 8.51 2.96
CA PRO A 185 1.84 7.27 2.97
C PRO A 185 2.53 6.24 3.86
N ILE A 186 1.76 5.64 4.76
CA ILE A 186 2.18 4.53 5.61
C ILE A 186 1.30 3.32 5.31
N TYR A 187 1.90 2.24 4.82
CA TYR A 187 1.21 1.00 4.55
C TYR A 187 1.54 -0.02 5.63
N LEU A 188 0.54 -0.81 6.05
CA LEU A 188 0.68 -1.75 7.16
C LEU A 188 0.47 -3.19 6.71
N SER A 189 1.25 -4.09 7.28
CA SER A 189 1.00 -5.54 7.26
C SER A 189 1.29 -6.17 8.61
N LEU A 190 0.94 -7.45 8.75
CA LEU A 190 1.28 -8.24 9.93
C LEU A 190 2.29 -9.33 9.54
N ASN A 191 3.39 -9.38 10.26
CA ASN A 191 4.25 -10.55 10.33
C ASN A 191 3.63 -11.54 11.32
N VAL A 192 3.47 -12.77 10.86
CA VAL A 192 2.93 -13.90 11.63
C VAL A 192 3.94 -15.03 11.64
N LYS A 193 3.80 -15.97 12.59
CA LYS A 193 4.67 -17.15 12.66
C LYS A 193 3.90 -18.36 12.18
N ASP A 194 4.52 -19.14 11.31
CA ASP A 194 3.99 -20.43 10.91
C ASP A 194 3.68 -21.29 12.14
N LYS A 195 2.49 -21.93 12.12
CA LYS A 195 2.01 -22.87 13.16
C LYS A 195 1.70 -22.24 14.52
N ILE A 196 1.68 -20.91 14.63
CA ILE A 196 1.16 -20.18 15.79
C ILE A 196 -0.10 -19.44 15.35
N SER A 197 -1.13 -19.40 16.20
CA SER A 197 -2.34 -18.63 15.91
C SER A 197 -2.00 -17.14 15.78
N ASP A 198 -2.60 -16.45 14.80
CA ASP A 198 -2.48 -14.99 14.63
C ASP A 198 -2.98 -14.21 15.86
N GLN A 199 -3.83 -14.84 16.68
CA GLN A 199 -4.28 -14.29 17.95
C GLN A 199 -3.15 -14.25 18.99
N ASP A 200 -2.26 -15.26 18.96
CA ASP A 200 -1.19 -15.47 19.93
C ASP A 200 0.10 -14.73 19.54
N PHE A 201 0.37 -14.59 18.23
CA PHE A 201 1.55 -13.87 17.74
C PHE A 201 1.26 -13.05 16.49
N ARG A 202 1.48 -11.74 16.59
CA ARG A 202 1.43 -10.81 15.46
C ARG A 202 2.37 -9.63 15.70
N GLU A 203 3.03 -9.18 14.65
CA GLU A 203 3.93 -8.04 14.70
C GLU A 203 3.64 -7.12 13.53
N TRP A 204 3.43 -5.84 13.83
CA TRP A 204 3.24 -4.84 12.79
C TRP A 204 4.53 -4.65 12.00
N VAL A 205 4.38 -4.69 10.68
CA VAL A 205 5.41 -4.27 9.73
C VAL A 205 4.89 -3.03 9.03
N GLU A 206 5.68 -1.97 9.14
CA GLU A 206 5.39 -0.68 8.52
C GLU A 206 6.16 -0.56 7.21
N PHE A 207 5.52 0.02 6.20
CA PHE A 207 6.10 0.33 4.91
C PHE A 207 5.87 1.81 4.60
N THR A 208 6.95 2.53 4.36
CA THR A 208 6.93 3.89 3.83
C THR A 208 7.79 3.96 2.57
N PRO A 209 7.68 5.03 1.76
CA PRO A 209 8.60 5.22 0.64
C PRO A 209 10.08 5.30 1.04
N TYR A 210 10.39 5.53 2.32
CA TYR A 210 11.76 5.65 2.83
C TYR A 210 12.29 4.34 3.42
N GLU A 211 11.52 3.70 4.29
CA GLU A 211 11.95 2.50 5.01
C GLU A 211 10.81 1.52 5.30
N VAL A 212 11.18 0.26 5.48
CA VAL A 212 10.29 -0.85 5.81
C VAL A 212 10.85 -1.55 7.04
N GLY A 213 10.01 -1.86 8.03
CA GLY A 213 10.54 -2.50 9.24
C GLY A 213 9.54 -2.74 10.34
N PHE A 214 10.09 -3.09 11.50
CA PHE A 214 9.35 -3.47 12.69
C PHE A 214 9.50 -2.38 13.76
N PRO A 215 8.46 -1.56 14.00
CA PRO A 215 8.47 -0.57 15.07
C PRO A 215 8.76 -1.21 16.45
N LYS A 216 8.24 -2.42 16.69
CA LYS A 216 8.47 -3.20 17.92
C LYS A 216 9.95 -3.40 18.25
N TYR A 217 10.80 -3.49 17.23
CA TYR A 217 12.23 -3.77 17.37
C TYR A 217 13.11 -2.55 17.07
N GLY A 218 12.52 -1.44 16.65
CA GLY A 218 13.26 -0.29 16.13
C GLY A 218 14.21 -0.70 15.00
N ALA A 219 13.78 -1.63 14.14
CA ALA A 219 14.64 -2.22 13.11
C ALA A 219 14.03 -2.02 11.73
N PHE A 220 14.71 -1.26 10.88
CA PHE A 220 14.22 -0.84 9.57
C PHE A 220 15.29 -1.01 8.50
N ILE A 221 14.86 -1.33 7.28
CA ILE A 221 15.68 -1.37 6.08
C ILE A 221 15.18 -0.31 5.09
N ARG A 222 16.01 0.06 4.13
CA ARG A 222 15.54 0.90 3.01
C ARG A 222 14.43 0.18 2.26
N ALA A 223 13.44 0.93 1.79
CA ALA A 223 12.28 0.35 1.10
C ALA A 223 12.68 -0.49 -0.12
N GLU A 224 13.68 -0.08 -0.90
CA GLU A 224 14.16 -0.82 -2.08
C GLU A 224 14.83 -2.16 -1.75
N ASP A 225 15.26 -2.38 -0.51
CA ASP A 225 15.92 -3.61 -0.10
C ASP A 225 14.94 -4.64 0.47
N PHE A 226 13.64 -4.31 0.60
CA PHE A 226 12.63 -5.26 1.06
C PHE A 226 12.53 -6.48 0.14
N GLY A 227 12.69 -7.66 0.74
CA GLY A 227 12.78 -8.95 0.04
C GLY A 227 14.22 -9.43 -0.19
N SER A 228 15.24 -8.60 0.03
CA SER A 228 16.65 -9.01 -0.02
C SER A 228 17.06 -9.89 1.17
N GLU A 229 18.21 -10.56 1.05
CA GLU A 229 18.73 -11.43 2.11
C GLU A 229 19.69 -10.66 3.03
N PHE A 230 19.47 -10.73 4.33
CA PHE A 230 20.28 -10.05 5.35
C PHE A 230 20.87 -11.03 6.37
N PHE A 231 22.05 -10.72 6.89
CA PHE A 231 22.66 -11.45 8.00
C PHE A 231 23.35 -10.49 8.95
N MET A 232 23.04 -10.59 10.25
CA MET A 232 23.60 -9.72 11.30
C MET A 232 23.51 -8.22 10.97
N GLY A 233 22.38 -7.78 10.40
CA GLY A 233 22.14 -6.38 10.04
C GLY A 233 22.84 -5.90 8.77
N ARG A 234 23.45 -6.80 7.99
CA ARG A 234 24.13 -6.49 6.72
C ARG A 234 23.44 -7.15 5.54
N LEU A 235 23.39 -6.45 4.41
CA LEU A 235 22.85 -6.93 3.16
C LEU A 235 23.80 -7.96 2.55
N MET A 236 23.34 -9.20 2.44
CA MET A 236 24.15 -10.31 1.92
C MET A 236 23.93 -10.51 0.43
N LYS A 237 22.68 -10.40 -0.01
CA LYS A 237 22.30 -10.53 -1.42
C LYS A 237 21.16 -9.57 -1.69
N LYS A 238 21.44 -8.59 -2.56
CA LYS A 238 20.45 -7.66 -3.05
C LYS A 238 19.55 -8.34 -4.07
N ILE A 239 18.25 -8.27 -3.82
CA ILE A 239 17.19 -8.66 -4.76
C ILE A 239 16.59 -7.35 -5.31
N PRO A 240 16.21 -7.28 -6.60
CA PRO A 240 15.56 -6.09 -7.15
C PRO A 240 14.32 -5.68 -6.35
N GLU A 241 14.10 -4.37 -6.22
CA GLU A 241 12.90 -3.85 -5.56
C GLU A 241 11.65 -4.33 -6.32
N SER A 242 10.68 -4.85 -5.58
CA SER A 242 9.43 -5.36 -6.16
C SER A 242 8.58 -4.22 -6.71
N ARG A 243 7.90 -4.47 -7.84
CA ARG A 243 6.78 -3.63 -8.31
C ARG A 243 5.73 -3.51 -7.20
N ILE A 244 5.07 -2.36 -7.12
CA ILE A 244 4.14 -2.03 -6.03
C ILE A 244 2.96 -3.00 -5.96
N CYS A 245 2.58 -3.61 -7.08
CA CYS A 245 1.53 -4.63 -7.13
C CYS A 245 1.83 -5.85 -6.26
N PHE A 246 3.09 -6.26 -6.13
CA PHE A 246 3.46 -7.36 -5.22
C PHE A 246 3.28 -6.95 -3.75
N LEU A 247 3.53 -5.68 -3.42
CA LEU A 247 3.26 -5.15 -2.08
C LEU A 247 1.75 -5.02 -1.81
N GLN A 248 0.96 -4.59 -2.81
CA GLN A 248 -0.51 -4.62 -2.73
C GLN A 248 -1.03 -6.04 -2.45
N GLY A 249 -0.40 -7.06 -3.06
CA GLY A 249 -0.67 -8.47 -2.79
C GLY A 249 -0.45 -8.84 -1.32
N ILE A 250 0.65 -8.37 -0.71
CA ILE A 250 0.98 -8.58 0.70
C ILE A 250 -0.01 -7.83 1.62
N TRP A 251 -0.23 -6.53 1.38
CA TRP A 251 -1.09 -5.68 2.20
C TRP A 251 -2.56 -6.10 2.18
N SER A 252 -2.99 -6.83 1.15
CA SER A 252 -4.37 -7.30 0.96
C SER A 252 -4.50 -8.82 0.85
N SER A 253 -3.53 -9.56 1.42
CA SER A 253 -3.40 -11.01 1.34
C SER A 253 -4.61 -11.81 1.86
N VAL A 254 -5.49 -11.23 2.68
CA VAL A 254 -6.76 -11.86 3.09
C VAL A 254 -7.63 -12.30 1.90
N PHE A 255 -7.59 -11.56 0.78
CA PHE A 255 -8.33 -11.93 -0.42
C PHE A 255 -7.67 -13.07 -1.20
N SER A 256 -6.37 -13.27 -0.99
CA SER A 256 -5.62 -14.36 -1.59
C SER A 256 -6.09 -15.71 -1.00
N LEU A 257 -6.40 -15.78 0.30
CA LEU A 257 -7.02 -16.95 0.94
C LEU A 257 -8.42 -17.22 0.38
N ASN A 258 -9.27 -16.18 0.31
CA ASN A 258 -10.62 -16.31 -0.23
C ASN A 258 -10.63 -16.81 -1.69
N LEU A 259 -9.69 -16.33 -2.52
CA LEU A 259 -9.57 -16.77 -3.92
C LEU A 259 -9.07 -18.21 -4.01
N MET A 260 -8.12 -18.61 -3.16
CA MET A 260 -7.65 -19.99 -3.07
C MET A 260 -8.78 -20.93 -2.64
N ASP A 261 -9.58 -20.56 -1.64
CA ASP A 261 -10.75 -21.32 -1.20
C ASP A 261 -11.78 -21.46 -2.32
N ALA A 262 -12.10 -20.37 -3.02
CA ALA A 262 -13.04 -20.41 -4.15
C ALA A 262 -12.53 -21.28 -5.31
N TRP A 263 -11.24 -21.19 -5.63
CA TRP A 263 -10.62 -22.02 -6.67
C TRP A 263 -10.62 -23.50 -6.27
N TYR A 264 -10.25 -23.80 -5.03
CA TYR A 264 -10.24 -25.16 -4.49
C TYR A 264 -11.63 -25.80 -4.55
N ILE A 265 -12.65 -25.06 -4.10
CA ILE A 265 -14.07 -25.47 -4.17
C ILE A 265 -14.50 -25.70 -5.63
N SER A 266 -14.03 -24.88 -6.58
CA SER A 266 -14.41 -25.04 -8.00
C SER A 266 -13.78 -26.25 -8.69
N VAL A 267 -12.64 -26.77 -8.18
CA VAL A 267 -11.89 -27.87 -8.79
C VAL A 267 -12.19 -29.22 -8.11
N GLN A 268 -12.62 -29.22 -6.84
CA GLN A 268 -13.07 -30.43 -6.15
C GLN A 268 -14.60 -30.49 -6.07
N SER A 269 -15.21 -31.25 -6.99
CA SER A 269 -16.67 -31.37 -7.09
C SER A 269 -17.32 -31.97 -5.84
N GLU A 270 -16.63 -32.86 -5.12
CA GLU A 270 -17.19 -33.52 -3.92
C GLU A 270 -17.40 -32.55 -2.75
N ASP A 271 -16.44 -31.65 -2.48
CA ASP A 271 -16.56 -30.65 -1.41
C ASP A 271 -17.59 -29.55 -1.73
N PHE A 272 -17.73 -29.18 -3.01
CA PHE A 272 -18.78 -28.26 -3.46
C PHE A 272 -20.17 -28.82 -3.18
N TRP A 273 -20.44 -30.07 -3.58
CA TRP A 273 -21.74 -30.72 -3.31
C TRP A 273 -21.95 -31.00 -1.83
N HIS A 274 -20.90 -31.33 -1.07
CA HIS A 274 -20.99 -31.60 0.36
C HIS A 274 -21.33 -30.34 1.19
N LYS A 275 -20.77 -29.16 0.86
CA LYS A 275 -21.16 -27.89 1.50
C LYS A 275 -22.54 -27.40 1.04
N TRP A 276 -22.85 -27.50 -0.25
CA TRP A 276 -24.12 -27.01 -0.80
C TRP A 276 -25.35 -27.82 -0.36
N THR A 277 -25.16 -29.08 0.03
CA THR A 277 -26.26 -29.96 0.50
C THR A 277 -26.45 -29.95 2.02
N GLN A 278 -25.56 -29.33 2.78
CA GLN A 278 -25.67 -29.22 4.25
C GLN A 278 -26.27 -27.90 4.73
N ASP A 279 -26.30 -26.84 3.90
CA ASP A 279 -27.04 -25.61 4.19
C ASP A 279 -28.49 -25.69 3.71
N LYS A 280 -29.26 -26.61 4.32
CA LYS A 280 -30.73 -26.59 4.34
C LYS A 280 -31.26 -26.78 5.75
#